data_AF-A0A429TQ34-F1
#
_entry.id   AF-A0A429TQ34-F1
#
_cell.length_a   1.000
_cell.length_b   1.000
_cell.length_c   1.000
_cell.angle_alpha   90.00
_cell.angle_beta   90.00
_cell.angle_gamma   90.00
#
_symmetry.space_group_name_H-M   'P 1'
#
loop_
_entity.id
_entity.type
_entity.pdbx_description
1 polymer ?
#
loop_
_entity_poly.entity_id
_entity_poly.type
_entity_poly.pdbx_seq_one_letter_code
_entity_poly.pdbx_strand_id
1 'polypeptide(L)'
;MRLRNAAVAAVGALTLLVTAPTSANAAVGEFLYTTGSALPAGLTDPTSGQCINLFGATEETPASAPKNLTNSTATVFLDFNCAGDTYYVMNPGRILGNRLKLRSVIFS
;
A
#
# COMPACT_ATOMS: atom_id res chain seq x y z
N MET A 1 -3.60 -25.45 60.23
CA MET A 1 -4.45 -25.59 59.02
C MET A 1 -5.44 -24.42 59.04
N ARG A 2 -5.13 -23.33 58.31
CA ARG A 2 -5.52 -23.06 56.91
C ARG A 2 -6.98 -22.57 56.82
N LEU A 3 -7.24 -21.26 56.98
CA LEU A 3 -7.32 -20.26 55.89
C LEU A 3 -8.22 -20.73 54.74
N ARG A 4 -9.55 -20.70 54.89
CA ARG A 4 -10.49 -20.88 53.77
C ARG A 4 -11.80 -20.13 54.03
N ASN A 5 -12.19 -19.29 53.07
CA ASN A 5 -13.54 -18.76 52.80
C ASN A 5 -13.74 -17.24 52.97
N ALA A 6 -12.85 -16.45 52.41
CA ALA A 6 -13.20 -15.13 51.89
C ALA A 6 -12.59 -14.99 50.49
N ALA A 7 -13.22 -15.63 49.51
CA ALA A 7 -12.83 -15.52 48.12
C ALA A 7 -14.03 -15.04 47.32
N VAL A 8 -13.73 -14.20 46.34
CA VAL A 8 -14.56 -13.75 45.22
C VAL A 8 -15.39 -12.49 45.47
N ALA A 9 -14.79 -11.34 45.15
CA ALA A 9 -15.40 -10.34 44.25
C ALA A 9 -14.45 -9.13 44.09
N ALA A 10 -13.32 -9.31 43.41
CA ALA A 10 -12.59 -8.17 42.89
C ALA A 10 -11.79 -8.60 41.66
N VAL A 11 -11.69 -7.68 40.70
CA VAL A 11 -10.91 -7.76 39.45
C VAL A 11 -11.66 -8.38 38.27
N GLY A 12 -12.62 -7.62 37.75
CA GLY A 12 -13.27 -7.84 36.45
C GLY A 12 -13.14 -6.64 35.50
N ALA A 13 -12.05 -5.89 35.57
CA ALA A 13 -11.81 -4.76 34.68
C ALA A 13 -10.31 -4.55 34.51
N LEU A 14 -9.74 -4.95 33.37
CA LEU A 14 -8.60 -4.30 32.71
C LEU A 14 -8.12 -5.20 31.55
N THR A 15 -8.93 -5.28 30.49
CA THR A 15 -8.45 -5.71 29.16
C THR A 15 -8.94 -4.72 28.11
N LEU A 16 -8.65 -3.42 28.34
CA LEU A 16 -8.65 -2.45 27.24
C LEU A 16 -7.31 -2.63 26.53
N LEU A 17 -7.31 -3.60 25.61
CA LEU A 17 -6.25 -3.83 24.65
C LEU A 17 -5.93 -2.50 23.97
N VAL A 18 -4.67 -2.10 24.07
CA VAL A 18 -4.09 -0.96 23.39
C VAL A 18 -4.27 -1.18 21.90
N THR A 19 -5.33 -0.62 21.31
CA THR A 19 -5.37 -0.35 19.89
C THR A 19 -4.45 0.85 19.68
N ALA A 20 -3.14 0.57 19.53
CA ALA A 20 -2.23 1.59 19.06
C ALA A 20 -2.81 2.10 17.72
N PRO A 21 -2.99 3.43 17.53
CA PRO A 21 -3.28 3.92 16.21
C PRO A 21 -2.10 3.50 15.34
N THR A 22 -2.30 2.51 14.47
CA THR A 22 -1.39 2.30 13.36
C THR A 22 -1.57 3.55 12.52
N SER A 23 -0.74 4.57 12.76
CA SER A 23 -0.74 5.78 11.95
C SER A 23 -0.65 5.32 10.50
N ALA A 24 -1.76 5.46 9.76
CA ALA A 24 -1.79 5.11 8.36
C ALA A 24 -0.83 6.07 7.66
N ASN A 25 0.39 5.59 7.39
CA ASN A 25 1.39 6.37 6.70
C ASN A 25 1.04 6.27 5.22
N ALA A 26 0.40 7.32 4.68
CA ALA A 26 0.02 7.40 3.29
C ALA A 26 0.99 8.31 2.54
N ALA A 27 1.36 7.92 1.33
CA ALA A 27 2.03 8.77 0.37
C ALA A 27 1.04 9.83 -0.09
N VAL A 28 1.26 11.10 0.25
CA VAL A 28 0.33 12.18 -0.08
C VAL A 28 0.44 12.56 -1.55
N GLY A 29 -0.68 12.59 -2.26
CA GLY A 29 -0.79 12.98 -3.66
C GLY A 29 -1.35 11.87 -4.55
N GLU A 30 -1.00 11.91 -5.84
CA GLU A 30 -1.59 11.05 -6.87
C GLU A 30 -0.53 10.17 -7.54
N PHE A 31 -0.79 8.89 -7.68
CA PHE A 31 -0.03 8.01 -8.57
C PHE A 31 -0.88 7.63 -9.77
N LEU A 32 -0.57 8.18 -10.95
CA LEU A 32 -1.35 8.00 -12.17
C LEU A 32 -0.72 6.98 -13.12
N TYR A 33 -1.55 6.25 -13.86
CA TYR A 33 -1.13 5.28 -14.86
C TYR A 33 -2.23 5.08 -15.90
N THR A 34 -1.92 4.39 -17.00
CA THR A 34 -2.89 4.07 -18.06
C THR A 34 -3.01 2.57 -18.23
N THR A 35 -4.24 2.06 -18.30
CA THR A 35 -4.57 0.67 -18.63
C THR A 35 -5.49 0.63 -19.85
N GLY A 36 -5.45 -0.48 -20.59
CA GLY A 36 -6.37 -0.85 -21.68
C GLY A 36 -6.99 0.29 -22.49
N SER A 37 -8.11 0.81 -21.99
CA SER A 37 -8.97 1.85 -22.58
C SER A 37 -8.34 3.24 -22.73
N ALA A 38 -7.03 3.39 -22.53
CA ALA A 38 -6.26 4.63 -22.62
C ALA A 38 -6.70 5.74 -21.64
N LEU A 39 -7.71 5.48 -20.79
CA LEU A 39 -8.11 6.38 -19.73
C LEU A 39 -7.07 6.34 -18.60
N PRO A 40 -6.64 7.50 -18.07
CA PRO A 40 -5.83 7.54 -16.87
C PRO A 40 -6.61 6.96 -15.68
N ALA A 41 -6.00 6.01 -14.99
CA ALA A 41 -6.39 5.56 -13.65
C ALA A 41 -5.39 6.11 -12.62
N GLY A 42 -5.78 6.10 -11.35
CA GLY A 42 -4.98 6.71 -10.29
C GLY A 42 -5.16 6.04 -8.94
N LEU A 43 -4.15 6.23 -8.08
CA LEU A 43 -4.24 5.99 -6.65
C LEU A 43 -4.10 7.35 -5.95
N THR A 44 -5.11 7.73 -5.16
CA THR A 44 -5.11 8.94 -4.34
C THR A 44 -4.67 8.58 -2.93
N ASP A 45 -3.68 9.31 -2.42
CA ASP A 45 -3.08 9.13 -1.10
C ASP A 45 -2.78 7.66 -0.75
N PRO A 46 -2.06 6.88 -1.60
CA PRO A 46 -1.89 5.46 -1.39
C PRO A 46 -1.15 5.13 -0.09
N THR A 47 -1.54 4.04 0.57
CA THR A 47 -0.87 3.59 1.80
C THR A 47 0.57 3.17 1.53
N SER A 48 1.52 3.72 2.29
CA SER A 48 2.94 3.36 2.24
C SER A 48 3.21 2.01 2.89
N GLY A 49 4.24 1.32 2.42
CA GLY A 49 4.65 0.00 2.90
C GLY A 49 3.72 -1.14 2.49
N GLN A 50 2.66 -0.87 1.72
CA GLN A 50 1.76 -1.89 1.18
C GLN A 50 1.98 -2.10 -0.31
N CYS A 51 1.95 -3.36 -0.73
CA CYS A 51 1.91 -3.69 -2.14
C CYS A 51 0.50 -3.50 -2.69
N ILE A 52 0.37 -2.72 -3.75
CA ILE A 52 -0.90 -2.42 -4.40
C ILE A 52 -0.84 -2.92 -5.83
N ASN A 53 -1.74 -3.84 -6.19
CA ASN A 53 -1.97 -4.21 -7.58
C ASN A 53 -2.76 -3.09 -8.27
N LEU A 54 -2.29 -2.67 -9.45
CA LEU A 54 -2.89 -1.58 -10.19
C LEU A 54 -4.24 -2.00 -10.77
N PHE A 55 -5.27 -1.23 -10.47
CA PHE A 55 -6.63 -1.52 -10.93
C PHE A 55 -6.70 -1.48 -12.46
N GLY A 56 -7.32 -2.50 -13.04
CA GLY A 56 -7.43 -2.66 -14.50
C GLY A 56 -6.15 -3.12 -15.20
N ALA A 57 -5.04 -3.31 -14.49
CA ALA A 57 -3.90 -4.03 -15.04
C ALA A 57 -4.22 -5.54 -15.08
N THR A 58 -3.92 -6.18 -16.19
CA THR A 58 -3.99 -7.65 -16.38
C THR A 58 -2.70 -8.15 -17.02
N GLU A 59 -2.57 -9.47 -17.18
CA GLU A 59 -1.43 -10.04 -17.90
C GLU A 59 -1.36 -9.57 -19.36
N GLU A 60 -2.51 -9.50 -20.02
CA GLU A 60 -2.61 -9.09 -21.42
C GLU A 60 -2.57 -7.57 -21.57
N THR A 61 -3.02 -6.85 -20.54
CA THR A 61 -3.17 -5.40 -20.53
C THR A 61 -2.49 -4.80 -19.29
N PRO A 62 -1.15 -4.77 -19.24
CA PRO A 62 -0.43 -4.16 -18.13
C PRO A 62 -0.63 -2.64 -18.11
N ALA A 63 -0.48 -2.03 -16.93
CA ALA A 63 -0.46 -0.59 -16.83
C ALA A 63 0.79 -0.01 -17.50
N SER A 64 0.75 1.27 -17.87
CA SER A 64 1.88 1.97 -18.47
C SER A 64 1.82 3.48 -18.25
N ALA A 65 2.88 4.18 -18.66
CA ALA A 65 3.03 5.63 -18.52
C ALA A 65 2.83 6.14 -17.07
N PRO A 66 3.50 5.54 -16.07
CA PRO A 66 3.27 5.91 -14.69
C PRO A 66 3.79 7.32 -14.39
N LYS A 67 3.07 8.00 -13.50
CA LYS A 67 3.40 9.34 -12.98
C LYS A 67 3.32 9.29 -11.46
N ASN A 68 4.45 9.44 -10.80
CA ASN A 68 4.47 9.58 -9.35
C ASN A 68 4.33 11.06 -8.99
N LEU A 69 3.10 11.52 -8.76
CA LEU A 69 2.79 12.86 -8.27
C LEU A 69 2.53 12.86 -6.76
N THR A 70 2.95 11.78 -6.07
CA THR A 70 2.95 11.73 -4.61
C THR A 70 4.22 12.39 -4.05
N ASN A 71 4.26 12.60 -2.75
CA ASN A 71 5.44 13.04 -2.00
C ASN A 71 6.38 11.89 -1.58
N SER A 72 6.03 10.63 -1.88
CA SER A 72 6.81 9.44 -1.53
C SER A 72 7.49 8.83 -2.74
N THR A 73 8.52 8.03 -2.50
CA THR A 73 9.13 7.20 -3.55
C THR A 73 8.20 6.05 -3.89
N ALA A 74 7.94 5.83 -5.19
CA ALA A 74 7.16 4.71 -5.68
C ALA A 74 8.10 3.68 -6.32
N THR A 75 8.06 2.44 -5.83
CA THR A 75 8.74 1.31 -6.46
C THR A 75 7.72 0.50 -7.24
N VAL A 76 7.86 0.47 -8.56
CA VAL A 76 6.91 -0.22 -9.45
C VAL A 76 7.49 -1.54 -9.94
N PHE A 77 6.64 -2.55 -10.02
CA PHE A 77 7.00 -3.91 -10.39
C PHE A 77 6.31 -4.31 -11.68
N LEU A 78 7.02 -5.11 -12.48
CA LEU A 78 6.49 -5.64 -13.73
C LEU A 78 5.36 -6.64 -13.47
N ASP A 79 5.45 -7.39 -12.36
CA ASP A 79 4.52 -8.45 -11.97
C ASP A 79 3.53 -8.00 -10.90
N PHE A 80 2.48 -8.79 -10.69
CA PHE A 80 1.54 -8.58 -9.58
C PHE A 80 2.19 -8.90 -8.23
N ASN A 81 1.56 -8.41 -7.17
CA ASN A 81 1.92 -8.66 -5.78
C ASN A 81 3.36 -8.24 -5.44
N CYS A 82 3.90 -7.29 -6.20
CA CYS A 82 5.25 -6.76 -6.02
C CYS A 82 6.31 -7.87 -6.04
N ALA A 83 6.03 -8.88 -6.86
CA ALA A 83 6.92 -10.00 -7.11
C ALA A 83 7.93 -9.64 -8.21
N GLY A 84 8.93 -10.52 -8.33
CA GLY A 84 9.97 -10.42 -9.34
C GLY A 84 11.13 -9.52 -8.93
N ASP A 85 12.26 -9.73 -9.58
CA ASP A 85 13.51 -9.01 -9.28
C ASP A 85 13.68 -7.76 -10.15
N THR A 86 12.75 -7.51 -11.08
CA THR A 86 12.78 -6.35 -11.97
C THR A 86 11.77 -5.31 -11.51
N TYR A 87 12.29 -4.17 -11.07
CA TYR A 87 11.51 -3.04 -10.60
C TYR A 87 12.12 -1.71 -11.05
N TYR A 88 11.32 -0.66 -10.99
CA TYR A 88 11.77 0.71 -11.24
C TYR A 88 11.43 1.59 -10.05
N VAL A 89 12.42 2.37 -9.60
CA VAL A 89 12.25 3.33 -8.52
C VAL A 89 11.93 4.70 -9.11
N MET A 90 10.82 5.28 -8.67
CA MET A 90 10.31 6.57 -9.11
C MET A 90 10.30 7.53 -7.92
N ASN A 91 11.26 8.45 -7.89
CA ASN A 91 11.25 9.57 -6.94
C ASN A 91 9.97 10.42 -7.10
N PRO A 92 9.57 11.18 -6.07
CA PRO A 92 8.49 12.16 -6.17
C PRO A 92 8.60 13.05 -7.42
N GLY A 93 7.48 13.28 -8.10
CA GLY A 93 7.41 14.06 -9.34
C GLY A 93 7.90 13.34 -10.62
N ARG A 94 8.37 12.09 -10.53
CA ARG A 94 8.90 11.37 -11.70
C ARG A 94 7.78 10.91 -12.63
N ILE A 95 7.97 11.16 -13.93
CA ILE A 95 7.06 10.77 -15.01
C ILE A 95 7.80 9.87 -16.00
N LEU A 96 7.27 8.67 -16.25
CA LEU A 96 7.82 7.71 -17.21
C LEU A 96 6.89 7.55 -18.42
N GLY A 97 7.47 7.18 -19.56
CA GLY A 97 6.73 6.94 -20.79
C GLY A 97 5.98 5.61 -20.81
N ASN A 98 5.25 5.35 -21.90
CA ASN A 98 4.41 4.17 -22.10
C ASN A 98 5.16 2.84 -22.34
N ARG A 99 6.50 2.88 -22.45
CA ARG A 99 7.36 1.71 -22.67
C ARG A 99 7.44 0.82 -21.44
N LEU A 100 7.39 1.41 -20.24
CA LEU A 100 7.36 0.65 -19.00
C LEU A 100 5.98 0.01 -18.83
N LYS A 101 5.97 -1.31 -18.64
CA LYS A 101 4.78 -2.10 -18.30
C LYS A 101 4.88 -2.54 -16.85
N LEU A 102 3.82 -2.28 -16.08
CA LEU A 102 3.80 -2.51 -14.64
C LEU A 102 2.45 -3.03 -14.18
N ARG A 103 2.44 -3.74 -13.06
CA ARG A 103 1.23 -4.37 -12.50
C ARG A 103 1.04 -4.06 -11.02
N SER A 104 2.10 -3.75 -10.29
CA SER A 104 1.97 -3.34 -8.88
C SER A 104 2.98 -2.28 -8.47
N VAL A 105 2.75 -1.69 -7.30
CA VAL A 105 3.55 -0.59 -6.74
C VAL A 105 3.59 -0.65 -5.21
N ILE A 106 4.71 -0.23 -4.63
CA ILE A 106 4.88 0.06 -3.18
C ILE A 106 5.36 1.49 -3.03
N PHE A 107 4.82 2.21 -2.03
CA PHE A 107 5.28 3.55 -1.64
C PHE A 107 6.08 3.50 -0.34
N SER A 108 7.11 4.35 -0.21
CA SER A 108 7.94 4.48 1.00
C SER A 108 7.51 5.62 1.91
#